data_AF-X6FAX2-F1
#
_entry.id   AF-X6FAX2-F1
#
_cell.length_a   1.000
_cell.length_b   1.000
_cell.length_c   1.000
_cell.angle_alpha   90.00
_cell.angle_beta   90.00
_cell.angle_gamma   90.00
#
_symmetry.space_group_name_H-M   'P 1'
#
loop_
_entity.id
_entity.type
_entity.pdbx_description
1 polymer ?
#
loop_
_entity_poly.entity_id
_entity_poly.type
_entity_poly.pdbx_seq_one_letter_code
_entity_poly.pdbx_strand_id
1 'polypeptide(L)'
;MSVTDAGDDADLIVINGRVLTMDGDNPAAEAVAVKDGAIIAIGSRAAIEELKGTGTKVIDAEGGSVIPGFIEAHMHLFGGAAELDNLHLAGVHGFDALRDAIQFFAAARPNAKLLIGAGVDYAVLSEPVTRHHLDRIILDRPFVMSASDHHTMWANTKALEQAGLLHGRQLGPGNEIVMGADGLASGELREGEAFGPILEFFGQNRTRLGLTGMEPEPYPSAEELAADRDLMHRGLEWCARHGITSIQNMDGNLYQLELLAGLEAEGRLICRTKIPFHFKNFMALAMLEKASGMAATYNSEWLSSGMVKVFYDGVLDSWTAVMVDDYADRPGWRGEPLFTPEHFVEVAVEADRRGLQIAVHSIGDGAVRAVLDGYQAAQENNGKRDSRHRVEHIEVITPTDVPRFAELGVIASMQPPHPPGALNFPLEPTISRIGRERWPLSYAWRTLKDAGARVVFASDWPVSPVDPILGIQAAVMRKPWAEGLADQSFSLHEALAGYTVEGAYSEFMEHRKGVLKPGYLADLVVLSADIERTAPEALHTVRPVTTICGGKITYQA
;
A
#
# COMPACT_ATOMS: atom_id res chain seq x y z
N MET A 1 -34.17 44.48 -14.63
CA MET A 1 -33.74 43.09 -14.37
C MET A 1 -32.23 43.12 -14.39
N SER A 2 -31.64 43.08 -13.19
CA SER A 2 -30.20 43.21 -12.96
C SER A 2 -29.51 41.93 -13.37
N VAL A 3 -28.56 42.03 -14.29
CA VAL A 3 -27.55 41.01 -14.54
C VAL A 3 -26.37 41.40 -13.65
N THR A 4 -26.31 40.84 -12.45
CA THR A 4 -25.20 41.00 -11.50
C THR A 4 -24.93 39.65 -10.85
N ASP A 5 -23.66 39.24 -10.91
CA ASP A 5 -23.01 38.08 -10.29
C ASP A 5 -23.37 36.67 -10.76
N ALA A 6 -22.70 36.24 -11.84
CA ALA A 6 -22.15 34.88 -11.85
C ALA A 6 -20.98 34.88 -10.84
N GLY A 7 -21.32 34.74 -9.55
CA GLY A 7 -20.53 35.23 -8.42
C GLY A 7 -19.21 34.48 -8.18
N ASP A 8 -18.27 35.19 -7.55
CA ASP A 8 -16.98 34.69 -7.04
C ASP A 8 -17.11 33.78 -5.80
N ASP A 9 -18.35 33.51 -5.35
CA ASP A 9 -18.66 32.70 -4.17
C ASP A 9 -18.05 31.29 -4.24
N ALA A 10 -17.57 30.80 -3.10
CA ALA A 10 -17.03 29.45 -2.94
C ALA A 10 -18.14 28.39 -2.84
N ASP A 11 -17.90 27.19 -3.35
CA ASP A 11 -18.78 26.03 -3.13
C ASP A 11 -18.68 25.52 -1.69
N LEU A 12 -17.45 25.58 -1.15
CA LEU A 12 -17.09 25.07 0.16
C LEU A 12 -15.99 25.93 0.78
N ILE A 13 -16.10 26.20 2.08
CA ILE A 13 -15.03 26.79 2.88
C ILE A 13 -14.74 25.90 4.10
N VAL A 14 -13.46 25.80 4.46
CA VAL A 14 -13.01 25.23 5.73
C VAL A 14 -12.45 26.37 6.56
N ILE A 15 -13.01 26.60 7.74
CA ILE A 15 -12.65 27.70 8.63
C ILE A 15 -12.21 27.19 9.99
N ASN A 16 -11.62 28.08 10.80
CA ASN A 16 -11.21 27.79 12.17
C ASN A 16 -10.23 26.62 12.26
N GLY A 17 -9.37 26.46 11.25
CA GLY A 17 -8.42 25.38 11.16
C GLY A 17 -6.99 25.84 11.42
N ARG A 18 -6.14 24.92 11.83
CA ARG A 18 -4.69 25.07 11.74
C ARG A 18 -4.24 24.55 10.38
N VAL A 19 -4.27 25.41 9.35
CA VAL A 19 -3.97 24.98 7.98
C VAL A 19 -2.46 24.80 7.84
N LEU A 20 -1.99 23.58 7.60
CA LEU A 20 -0.62 23.26 7.20
C LEU A 20 -0.63 23.06 5.70
N THR A 21 -0.15 24.05 4.96
CA THR A 21 -0.29 24.03 3.49
C THR A 21 0.69 23.08 2.81
N MET A 22 1.79 22.76 3.48
CA MET A 22 2.95 22.08 2.90
C MET A 22 3.61 22.85 1.73
N ASP A 23 3.22 24.10 1.48
CA ASP A 23 3.87 25.02 0.54
C ASP A 23 4.93 25.85 1.29
N GLY A 24 6.19 25.76 0.86
CA GLY A 24 7.30 26.47 1.49
C GLY A 24 7.15 28.00 1.45
N ASP A 25 6.41 28.53 0.47
CA ASP A 25 6.16 29.98 0.35
C ASP A 25 5.11 30.48 1.35
N ASN A 26 4.14 29.64 1.72
CA ASN A 26 3.00 30.01 2.56
C ASN A 26 2.65 28.86 3.52
N PRO A 27 3.50 28.52 4.50
CA PRO A 27 3.41 27.25 5.23
C PRO A 27 2.20 27.11 6.16
N ALA A 28 1.56 28.22 6.54
CA ALA A 28 0.45 28.21 7.49
C ALA A 28 -0.67 29.19 7.11
N ALA A 29 -1.91 28.82 7.41
CA ALA A 29 -3.09 29.67 7.29
C ALA A 29 -4.19 29.29 8.31
N GLU A 30 -5.34 29.94 8.25
CA GLU A 30 -6.48 29.72 9.16
C GLU A 30 -7.71 29.12 8.46
N ALA A 31 -7.82 29.30 7.15
CA ALA A 31 -8.97 28.88 6.36
C ALA A 31 -8.64 28.65 4.88
N VAL A 32 -9.50 27.90 4.19
CA VAL A 32 -9.40 27.54 2.76
C VAL A 32 -10.76 27.69 2.09
N ALA A 33 -10.79 28.26 0.88
CA ALA A 33 -11.97 28.32 0.02
C ALA A 33 -11.79 27.45 -1.23
N VAL A 34 -12.85 26.74 -1.60
CA VAL A 34 -12.90 25.79 -2.72
C VAL A 34 -14.05 26.14 -3.65
N LYS A 35 -13.79 26.05 -4.96
CA LYS A 35 -14.78 26.20 -6.02
C LYS A 35 -14.42 25.34 -7.22
N ASP A 36 -15.40 24.68 -7.83
CA ASP A 36 -15.24 23.84 -9.03
C ASP A 36 -14.11 22.80 -8.88
N GLY A 37 -13.96 22.25 -7.67
CA GLY A 37 -12.95 21.24 -7.35
C GLY A 37 -11.53 21.75 -7.15
N ALA A 38 -11.31 23.07 -7.19
CA ALA A 38 -10.02 23.72 -6.98
C ALA A 38 -10.02 24.64 -5.75
N ILE A 39 -8.84 24.83 -5.16
CA ILE A 39 -8.61 25.81 -4.11
C ILE A 39 -8.55 27.19 -4.76
N ILE A 40 -9.42 28.12 -4.35
CA ILE A 40 -9.43 29.48 -4.89
C ILE A 40 -8.75 30.49 -3.98
N ALA A 41 -8.71 30.23 -2.66
CA ALA A 41 -8.03 31.08 -1.69
C ALA A 41 -7.61 30.31 -0.44
N ILE A 42 -6.52 30.76 0.17
CA ILE A 42 -6.02 30.31 1.47
C ILE A 42 -5.58 31.56 2.23
N GLY A 43 -5.94 31.69 3.51
CA GLY A 43 -5.57 32.88 4.27
C GLY A 43 -6.17 32.92 5.68
N SER A 44 -6.42 34.14 6.15
CA SER A 44 -7.11 34.37 7.42
C SER A 44 -8.57 33.95 7.33
N ARG A 45 -9.16 33.61 8.48
CA ARG A 45 -10.58 33.25 8.56
C ARG A 45 -11.49 34.33 7.95
N ALA A 46 -11.23 35.59 8.29
CA ALA A 46 -12.06 36.72 7.84
C ALA A 46 -12.07 36.85 6.31
N ALA A 47 -10.90 36.74 5.66
CA ALA A 47 -10.78 36.84 4.21
C ALA A 47 -11.51 35.68 3.49
N ILE A 48 -11.47 34.48 4.05
CA ILE A 48 -12.17 33.32 3.47
C ILE A 48 -13.68 33.40 3.70
N GLU A 49 -14.14 33.94 4.83
CA GLU A 49 -15.56 34.16 5.11
C GLU A 49 -16.20 35.20 4.17
N GLU A 50 -15.42 36.14 3.62
CA GLU A 50 -15.91 37.08 2.59
C GLU A 50 -16.28 36.39 1.26
N LEU A 51 -15.71 35.22 0.98
CA LEU A 51 -16.02 34.41 -0.22
C LEU A 51 -17.25 33.52 -0.03
N LYS A 52 -17.92 33.62 1.14
CA LYS A 52 -19.10 32.81 1.46
C LYS A 52 -20.36 33.36 0.78
N GLY A 53 -20.91 32.57 -0.12
CA GLY A 53 -22.21 32.77 -0.74
C GLY A 53 -23.37 32.08 -0.01
N THR A 54 -24.57 32.22 -0.59
CA THR A 54 -25.80 31.60 -0.05
C THR A 54 -25.81 30.07 -0.12
N GLY A 55 -25.08 29.47 -1.08
CA GLY A 55 -24.98 28.02 -1.27
C GLY A 55 -23.71 27.38 -0.69
N THR A 56 -22.79 28.18 -0.13
CA THR A 56 -21.49 27.72 0.34
C THR A 56 -21.63 26.78 1.54
N LYS A 57 -21.07 25.59 1.42
CA LYS A 57 -20.92 24.67 2.56
C LYS A 57 -19.80 25.16 3.47
N VAL A 58 -20.07 25.23 4.77
CA VAL A 58 -19.08 25.64 5.77
C VAL A 58 -18.69 24.43 6.62
N ILE A 59 -17.41 24.12 6.66
CA ILE A 59 -16.82 23.14 7.57
C ILE A 59 -16.04 23.90 8.63
N ASP A 60 -16.41 23.73 9.90
CA ASP A 60 -15.64 24.22 11.04
C ASP A 60 -14.62 23.13 11.41
N ALA A 61 -13.33 23.45 11.36
CA ALA A 61 -12.27 22.52 11.75
C ALA A 61 -12.09 22.42 13.27
N GLU A 62 -12.80 23.24 14.07
CA GLU A 62 -12.79 23.23 15.53
C GLU A 62 -11.37 23.34 16.13
N GLY A 63 -10.48 24.06 15.46
CA GLY A 63 -9.06 24.20 15.82
C GLY A 63 -8.18 23.04 15.39
N GLY A 64 -8.73 22.01 14.74
CA GLY A 64 -8.00 20.90 14.15
C GLY A 64 -7.14 21.28 12.95
N SER A 65 -6.15 20.45 12.63
CA SER A 65 -5.30 20.69 11.46
C SER A 65 -6.06 20.48 10.16
N VAL A 66 -5.80 21.35 9.18
CA VAL A 66 -6.25 21.20 7.78
C VAL A 66 -5.02 21.01 6.92
N ILE A 67 -4.91 19.86 6.25
CA ILE A 67 -3.71 19.44 5.53
C ILE A 67 -4.06 19.00 4.10
N PRO A 68 -3.09 18.89 3.17
CA PRO A 68 -3.35 18.23 1.88
C PRO A 68 -3.89 16.81 2.08
N GLY A 69 -4.74 16.38 1.17
CA GLY A 69 -5.23 15.00 1.08
C GLY A 69 -4.07 14.01 1.14
N PHE A 70 -4.19 12.96 1.96
CA PHE A 70 -3.16 11.93 2.01
C PHE A 70 -3.12 11.16 0.68
N ILE A 71 -1.90 10.85 0.25
CA ILE A 71 -1.60 10.10 -0.96
C ILE A 71 -0.94 8.80 -0.53
N GLU A 72 -1.66 7.71 -0.75
CA GLU A 72 -1.18 6.38 -0.44
C GLU A 72 -0.38 5.83 -1.62
N ALA A 73 0.95 5.80 -1.49
CA ALA A 73 1.83 5.57 -2.62
C ALA A 73 2.06 4.09 -2.96
N HIS A 74 1.63 3.16 -2.11
CA HIS A 74 1.76 1.71 -2.31
C HIS A 74 0.72 0.97 -1.48
N MET A 75 -0.28 0.37 -2.12
CA MET A 75 -1.27 -0.49 -1.47
C MET A 75 -1.92 -1.44 -2.48
N HIS A 76 -2.80 -2.31 -1.99
CA HIS A 76 -3.53 -3.32 -2.77
C HIS A 76 -5.05 -3.18 -2.55
N LEU A 77 -5.70 -2.32 -3.34
CA LEU A 77 -7.08 -1.88 -3.12
C LEU A 77 -8.09 -3.02 -3.14
N PHE A 78 -8.04 -3.89 -4.16
CA PHE A 78 -9.09 -4.91 -4.32
C PHE A 78 -8.98 -6.00 -3.25
N GLY A 79 -7.74 -6.45 -2.97
CA GLY A 79 -7.45 -7.38 -1.89
C GLY A 79 -7.78 -6.78 -0.51
N GLY A 80 -7.37 -5.55 -0.26
CA GLY A 80 -7.66 -4.84 0.99
C GLY A 80 -9.15 -4.63 1.22
N ALA A 81 -9.90 -4.26 0.17
CA ALA A 81 -11.35 -4.13 0.24
C ALA A 81 -12.03 -5.46 0.60
N ALA A 82 -11.58 -6.57 0.00
CA ALA A 82 -12.07 -7.91 0.34
C ALA A 82 -11.77 -8.28 1.80
N GLU A 83 -10.60 -7.90 2.30
CA GLU A 83 -10.16 -8.22 3.66
C GLU A 83 -10.96 -7.49 4.75
N LEU A 84 -11.66 -6.40 4.43
CA LEU A 84 -12.56 -5.73 5.39
C LEU A 84 -13.66 -6.66 5.94
N ASP A 85 -13.99 -7.75 5.24
CA ASP A 85 -14.97 -8.75 5.70
C ASP A 85 -14.35 -9.93 6.48
N ASN A 86 -13.02 -10.01 6.54
CA ASN A 86 -12.26 -11.09 7.18
C ASN A 86 -12.20 -10.94 8.72
N LEU A 87 -11.78 -12.00 9.39
CA LEU A 87 -11.43 -11.96 10.80
C LEU A 87 -10.01 -11.41 10.97
N HIS A 88 -9.87 -10.20 11.51
CA HIS A 88 -8.55 -9.67 11.87
C HIS A 88 -8.04 -10.33 13.15
N LEU A 89 -6.88 -10.99 13.05
CA LEU A 89 -6.26 -11.78 14.12
C LEU A 89 -4.98 -11.13 14.67
N ALA A 90 -4.68 -9.89 14.27
CA ALA A 90 -3.54 -9.14 14.79
C ALA A 90 -3.64 -8.98 16.32
N GLY A 91 -2.57 -9.33 17.04
CA GLY A 91 -2.50 -9.29 18.50
C GLY A 91 -3.24 -10.44 19.22
N VAL A 92 -3.83 -11.39 18.50
CA VAL A 92 -4.38 -12.62 19.09
C VAL A 92 -3.24 -13.60 19.32
N HIS A 93 -3.05 -14.05 20.56
CA HIS A 93 -2.05 -15.05 20.92
C HIS A 93 -2.62 -16.12 21.84
N GLY A 94 -2.20 -17.36 21.62
CA GLY A 94 -2.63 -18.53 22.36
C GLY A 94 -3.88 -19.21 21.78
N PHE A 95 -3.97 -20.52 21.98
CA PHE A 95 -5.01 -21.36 21.39
C PHE A 95 -6.43 -20.93 21.79
N ASP A 96 -6.65 -20.59 23.07
CA ASP A 96 -7.98 -20.22 23.56
C ASP A 96 -8.48 -18.90 22.96
N ALA A 97 -7.61 -17.88 22.87
CA ALA A 97 -7.96 -16.60 22.25
C ALA A 97 -8.24 -16.76 20.74
N LEU A 98 -7.41 -17.54 20.06
CA LEU A 98 -7.61 -17.88 18.64
C LEU A 98 -8.93 -18.63 18.42
N ARG A 99 -9.22 -19.64 19.26
CA ARG A 99 -10.48 -20.39 19.23
C ARG A 99 -11.68 -19.45 19.39
N ASP A 100 -11.67 -18.62 20.43
CA ASP A 100 -12.80 -17.77 20.77
C ASP A 100 -13.07 -16.74 19.66
N ALA A 101 -12.02 -16.15 19.08
CA ALA A 101 -12.14 -15.24 17.94
C ALA A 101 -12.75 -15.92 16.70
N ILE A 102 -12.23 -17.10 16.33
CA ILE A 102 -12.70 -17.86 15.16
C ILE A 102 -14.14 -18.32 15.36
N GLN A 103 -14.49 -18.85 16.54
CA GLN A 103 -15.86 -19.33 16.82
C GLN A 103 -16.88 -18.19 16.84
N PHE A 104 -16.53 -17.04 17.42
CA PHE A 104 -17.37 -15.84 17.38
C PHE A 104 -17.62 -15.38 15.93
N PHE A 105 -16.56 -15.31 15.13
CA PHE A 105 -16.64 -14.93 13.71
C PHE A 105 -17.48 -15.91 12.88
N ALA A 106 -17.29 -17.21 13.12
CA ALA A 106 -18.02 -18.29 12.46
C ALA A 106 -19.52 -18.25 12.77
N ALA A 107 -19.90 -17.97 14.02
CA ALA A 107 -21.29 -17.89 14.47
C ALA A 107 -22.05 -16.73 13.82
N ALA A 108 -21.39 -15.59 13.59
CA ALA A 108 -21.97 -14.44 12.89
C ALA A 108 -22.16 -14.68 11.38
N ARG A 109 -21.56 -15.74 10.82
CA ARG A 109 -21.54 -16.03 9.37
C ARG A 109 -21.94 -17.49 9.09
N PRO A 110 -23.17 -17.91 9.40
CA PRO A 110 -23.57 -19.33 9.28
C PRO A 110 -23.53 -19.86 7.84
N ASN A 111 -23.68 -18.99 6.84
CA ASN A 111 -23.76 -19.35 5.43
C ASN A 111 -22.46 -19.11 4.64
N ALA A 112 -21.38 -18.66 5.29
CA ALA A 112 -20.11 -18.43 4.61
C ALA A 112 -19.51 -19.77 4.14
N LYS A 113 -19.22 -19.86 2.83
CA LYS A 113 -18.62 -21.04 2.19
C LYS A 113 -17.18 -21.28 2.67
N LEU A 114 -16.46 -20.20 2.91
CA LEU A 114 -15.12 -20.17 3.49
C LEU A 114 -15.09 -19.08 4.56
N LEU A 115 -14.50 -19.38 5.71
CA LEU A 115 -14.15 -18.40 6.72
C LEU A 115 -12.67 -18.05 6.57
N ILE A 116 -12.35 -16.76 6.54
CA ILE A 116 -11.00 -16.26 6.30
C ILE A 116 -10.59 -15.38 7.48
N GLY A 117 -9.47 -15.72 8.12
CA GLY A 117 -8.73 -14.84 9.01
C GLY A 117 -7.54 -14.19 8.31
N ALA A 118 -7.08 -13.06 8.82
CA ALA A 118 -5.92 -12.35 8.29
C ALA A 118 -5.13 -11.64 9.40
N GLY A 119 -3.87 -11.31 9.13
CA GLY A 119 -3.01 -10.62 10.08
C GLY A 119 -2.51 -11.51 11.22
N VAL A 120 -2.32 -12.81 10.96
CA VAL A 120 -1.84 -13.76 11.97
C VAL A 120 -0.33 -13.62 12.16
N ASP A 121 0.10 -13.48 13.41
CA ASP A 121 1.51 -13.58 13.77
C ASP A 121 2.00 -15.03 13.60
N TYR A 122 3.17 -15.24 13.00
CA TYR A 122 3.81 -16.56 12.92
C TYR A 122 3.96 -17.23 14.30
N ALA A 123 4.08 -16.43 15.36
CA ALA A 123 4.16 -16.84 16.76
C ALA A 123 2.80 -16.76 17.51
N VAL A 124 1.65 -16.85 16.79
CA VAL A 124 0.30 -16.90 17.39
C VAL A 124 0.16 -18.03 18.41
N LEU A 125 0.86 -19.14 18.21
CA LEU A 125 0.95 -20.26 19.15
C LEU A 125 2.41 -20.46 19.61
N SER A 126 2.59 -21.13 20.75
CA SER A 126 3.92 -21.48 21.27
C SER A 126 4.62 -22.59 20.48
N GLU A 127 3.92 -23.19 19.51
CA GLU A 127 4.37 -24.24 18.62
C GLU A 127 3.91 -23.92 17.19
N PRO A 128 4.54 -24.46 16.14
CA PRO A 128 4.10 -24.22 14.77
C PRO A 128 2.63 -24.56 14.55
N VAL A 129 1.90 -23.63 13.93
CA VAL A 129 0.48 -23.82 13.60
C VAL A 129 0.33 -24.95 12.59
N THR A 130 -0.70 -25.79 12.78
CA THR A 130 -1.03 -26.89 11.88
C THR A 130 -2.54 -26.99 11.69
N ARG A 131 -2.98 -27.71 10.66
CA ARG A 131 -4.38 -28.00 10.39
C ARG A 131 -5.08 -28.65 11.58
N HIS A 132 -4.36 -29.43 12.40
CA HIS A 132 -4.92 -30.04 13.60
C HIS A 132 -5.31 -29.02 14.68
N HIS A 133 -4.60 -27.90 14.78
CA HIS A 133 -5.00 -26.81 15.65
C HIS A 133 -6.33 -26.20 15.17
N LEU A 134 -6.43 -25.94 13.87
CA LEU A 134 -7.62 -25.35 13.26
C LEU A 134 -8.82 -26.31 13.27
N ASP A 135 -8.60 -27.61 13.05
CA ASP A 135 -9.62 -28.66 13.15
C ASP A 135 -10.21 -28.76 14.56
N ARG A 136 -9.39 -28.57 15.60
CA ARG A 136 -9.87 -28.53 17.00
C ARG A 136 -10.74 -27.31 17.29
N ILE A 137 -10.62 -26.23 16.52
CA ILE A 137 -11.41 -25.01 16.66
C ILE A 137 -12.70 -25.11 15.84
N ILE A 138 -12.58 -25.57 14.59
CA ILE A 138 -13.67 -25.67 13.62
C ILE A 138 -13.39 -26.79 12.59
N LEU A 139 -14.01 -27.95 12.80
CA LEU A 139 -13.75 -29.16 12.00
C LEU A 139 -14.63 -29.26 10.74
N ASP A 140 -15.87 -28.81 10.84
CA ASP A 140 -16.93 -29.09 9.86
C ASP A 140 -17.04 -28.06 8.74
N ARG A 141 -16.36 -26.91 8.88
CA ARG A 141 -16.40 -25.79 7.94
C ARG A 141 -15.00 -25.44 7.42
N PRO A 142 -14.84 -25.09 6.14
CA PRO A 142 -13.57 -24.60 5.62
C PRO A 142 -13.14 -23.31 6.33
N PHE A 143 -11.91 -23.33 6.87
CA PHE A 143 -11.28 -22.16 7.49
C PHE A 143 -9.84 -22.04 7.01
N VAL A 144 -9.45 -20.82 6.67
CA VAL A 144 -8.07 -20.44 6.43
C VAL A 144 -7.73 -19.16 7.20
N MET A 145 -6.45 -18.95 7.47
CA MET A 145 -5.95 -17.67 7.97
C MET A 145 -4.60 -17.32 7.36
N SER A 146 -4.43 -16.08 6.89
CA SER A 146 -3.15 -15.59 6.36
C SER A 146 -2.26 -14.98 7.44
N ALA A 147 -0.96 -15.16 7.28
CA ALA A 147 0.06 -14.44 8.03
C ALA A 147 -0.01 -12.93 7.72
N SER A 148 0.53 -12.10 8.61
CA SER A 148 0.55 -10.64 8.45
C SER A 148 1.24 -10.15 7.17
N ASP A 149 2.21 -10.92 6.65
CA ASP A 149 2.90 -10.61 5.39
C ASP A 149 2.14 -11.05 4.13
N HIS A 150 1.02 -11.78 4.27
CA HIS A 150 0.25 -12.38 3.17
C HIS A 150 1.02 -13.36 2.27
N HIS A 151 2.20 -13.83 2.69
CA HIS A 151 3.01 -14.83 2.00
C HIS A 151 2.77 -16.26 2.54
N THR A 152 2.25 -16.40 3.75
CA THR A 152 1.88 -17.71 4.32
C THR A 152 0.39 -17.78 4.66
N MET A 153 -0.23 -18.95 4.45
CA MET A 153 -1.59 -19.25 4.88
C MET A 153 -1.65 -20.58 5.62
N TRP A 154 -2.43 -20.64 6.70
CA TRP A 154 -2.79 -21.89 7.38
C TRP A 154 -4.21 -22.29 7.06
N ALA A 155 -4.41 -23.54 6.67
CA ALA A 155 -5.71 -24.10 6.32
C ALA A 155 -6.06 -25.30 7.20
N ASN A 156 -7.33 -25.42 7.58
CA ASN A 156 -7.83 -26.63 8.25
C ASN A 156 -7.98 -27.80 7.26
N THR A 157 -8.19 -29.02 7.78
CA THR A 157 -8.32 -30.22 6.93
C THR A 157 -9.45 -30.07 5.93
N LYS A 158 -10.59 -29.47 6.34
CA LYS A 158 -11.75 -29.29 5.47
C LYS A 158 -11.46 -28.42 4.24
N ALA A 159 -10.73 -27.32 4.41
CA ALA A 159 -10.34 -26.44 3.32
C ALA A 159 -9.33 -27.14 2.37
N LEU A 160 -8.34 -27.85 2.92
CA LEU A 160 -7.36 -28.60 2.15
C LEU A 160 -7.98 -29.73 1.32
N GLU A 161 -8.93 -30.47 1.89
CA GLU A 161 -9.66 -31.54 1.19
C GLU A 161 -10.45 -31.02 0.01
N GLN A 162 -11.20 -29.93 0.21
CA GLN A 162 -12.05 -29.36 -0.84
C GLN A 162 -11.24 -28.76 -1.99
N ALA A 163 -10.09 -28.15 -1.68
CA ALA A 163 -9.18 -27.63 -2.69
C ALA A 163 -8.24 -28.69 -3.30
N GLY A 164 -8.30 -29.95 -2.84
CA GLY A 164 -7.45 -31.03 -3.35
C GLY A 164 -5.97 -30.92 -2.97
N LEU A 165 -5.64 -30.21 -1.88
CA LEU A 165 -4.27 -29.95 -1.44
C LEU A 165 -3.79 -30.85 -0.30
N LEU A 166 -4.68 -31.65 0.31
CA LEU A 166 -4.34 -32.47 1.48
C LEU A 166 -3.17 -33.43 1.25
N HIS A 167 -2.95 -33.89 0.02
CA HIS A 167 -1.87 -34.80 -0.36
C HIS A 167 -0.65 -34.09 -0.98
N GLY A 168 -0.58 -32.76 -0.89
CA GLY A 168 0.44 -31.96 -1.55
C GLY A 168 0.20 -31.79 -3.06
N ARG A 169 1.05 -31.00 -3.71
CA ARG A 169 1.01 -30.70 -5.15
C ARG A 169 2.42 -30.33 -5.63
N GLN A 170 2.71 -30.55 -6.91
CA GLN A 170 3.89 -29.97 -7.54
C GLN A 170 3.69 -28.46 -7.76
N LEU A 171 4.64 -27.66 -7.31
CA LEU A 171 4.62 -26.19 -7.37
C LEU A 171 5.84 -25.67 -8.15
N GLY A 172 5.77 -24.43 -8.60
CA GLY A 172 6.91 -23.69 -9.14
C GLY A 172 7.95 -23.34 -8.07
N PRO A 173 9.14 -22.86 -8.48
CA PRO A 173 10.18 -22.41 -7.56
C PRO A 173 9.65 -21.42 -6.52
N GLY A 174 10.18 -21.50 -5.29
CA GLY A 174 9.81 -20.61 -4.18
C GLY A 174 8.50 -20.95 -3.44
N ASN A 175 7.66 -21.85 -3.95
CA ASN A 175 6.36 -22.18 -3.33
C ASN A 175 6.41 -23.53 -2.60
N GLU A 176 5.72 -23.66 -1.46
CA GLU A 176 5.75 -24.88 -0.66
C GLU A 176 4.41 -25.21 0.00
N ILE A 177 3.96 -26.45 -0.15
CA ILE A 177 2.96 -27.06 0.76
C ILE A 177 3.75 -27.85 1.79
N VAL A 178 3.78 -27.36 3.03
CA VAL A 178 4.54 -28.00 4.10
C VAL A 178 3.88 -29.34 4.42
N MET A 179 4.63 -30.45 4.33
CA MET A 179 4.10 -31.79 4.62
C MET A 179 4.31 -32.15 6.09
N GLY A 180 3.27 -32.66 6.73
CA GLY A 180 3.32 -33.16 8.10
C GLY A 180 3.94 -34.55 8.22
N ALA A 181 4.26 -34.96 9.45
CA ALA A 181 4.86 -36.26 9.75
C ALA A 181 3.95 -37.46 9.39
N ASP A 182 2.66 -37.22 9.18
CA ASP A 182 1.67 -38.20 8.76
C ASP A 182 1.54 -38.34 7.23
N GLY A 183 2.36 -37.63 6.46
CA GLY A 183 2.36 -37.68 4.99
C GLY A 183 1.25 -36.86 4.33
N LEU A 184 0.52 -36.05 5.10
CA LEU A 184 -0.49 -35.10 4.59
C LEU A 184 0.00 -33.66 4.77
N ALA A 185 -0.55 -32.72 4.02
CA ALA A 185 -0.24 -31.30 4.15
C ALA A 185 -0.45 -30.86 5.61
N SER A 186 0.54 -30.20 6.23
CA SER A 186 0.52 -29.82 7.65
C SER A 186 -0.55 -28.78 7.96
N GLY A 187 -1.03 -28.05 6.95
CA GLY A 187 -1.86 -26.87 7.09
C GLY A 187 -1.16 -25.61 6.61
N GLU A 188 0.17 -25.54 6.68
CA GLU A 188 0.97 -24.37 6.28
C GLU A 188 1.28 -24.37 4.77
N LEU A 189 0.93 -23.29 4.10
CA LEU A 189 1.02 -23.06 2.66
C LEU A 189 1.83 -21.79 2.42
N ARG A 190 2.99 -21.90 1.77
CA ARG A 190 3.93 -20.79 1.55
C ARG A 190 3.90 -20.37 0.08
N GLU A 191 3.70 -19.07 -0.12
CA GLU A 191 3.57 -18.38 -1.40
C GLU A 191 2.28 -18.69 -2.19
N GLY A 192 2.01 -17.84 -3.18
CA GLY A 192 0.72 -17.76 -3.87
C GLY A 192 0.27 -19.05 -4.58
N GLU A 193 1.19 -19.84 -5.12
CA GLU A 193 0.80 -21.10 -5.79
C GLU A 193 0.36 -22.18 -4.80
N ALA A 194 0.81 -22.10 -3.53
CA ALA A 194 0.46 -23.08 -2.51
C ALA A 194 -0.96 -22.86 -1.97
N PHE A 195 -1.35 -21.62 -1.66
CA PHE A 195 -2.68 -21.31 -1.10
C PHE A 195 -3.71 -20.84 -2.13
N GLY A 196 -3.28 -20.38 -3.32
CA GLY A 196 -4.15 -19.91 -4.40
C GLY A 196 -5.29 -20.86 -4.76
N PRO A 197 -5.08 -22.19 -4.86
CA PRO A 197 -6.14 -23.14 -5.19
C PRO A 197 -7.31 -23.15 -4.19
N ILE A 198 -7.06 -22.85 -2.91
CA ILE A 198 -8.14 -22.71 -1.92
C ILE A 198 -8.99 -21.49 -2.27
N LEU A 199 -8.35 -20.34 -2.47
CA LEU A 199 -9.04 -19.09 -2.77
C LEU A 199 -9.82 -19.20 -4.09
N GLU A 200 -9.26 -19.85 -5.10
CA GLU A 200 -9.93 -20.15 -6.37
C GLU A 200 -11.16 -21.02 -6.18
N PHE A 201 -11.05 -22.13 -5.44
CA PHE A 201 -12.18 -23.03 -5.17
C PHE A 201 -13.36 -22.31 -4.52
N PHE A 202 -13.09 -21.33 -3.65
CA PHE A 202 -14.11 -20.55 -2.95
C PHE A 202 -14.47 -19.21 -3.63
N GLY A 203 -14.03 -19.00 -4.88
CA GLY A 203 -14.40 -17.83 -5.68
C GLY A 203 -13.77 -16.50 -5.22
N GLN A 204 -12.67 -16.57 -4.47
CA GLN A 204 -11.94 -15.41 -3.95
C GLN A 204 -10.79 -14.97 -4.88
N ASN A 205 -10.55 -15.67 -5.98
CA ASN A 205 -9.37 -15.44 -6.82
C ASN A 205 -9.34 -14.06 -7.50
N ARG A 206 -10.50 -13.49 -7.86
CA ARG A 206 -10.57 -12.22 -8.63
C ARG A 206 -9.92 -11.06 -7.90
N THR A 207 -10.00 -11.02 -6.57
CA THR A 207 -9.41 -9.97 -5.73
C THR A 207 -7.87 -10.01 -5.72
N ARG A 208 -7.27 -11.08 -6.23
CA ARG A 208 -5.81 -11.29 -6.29
C ARG A 208 -5.24 -11.28 -7.71
N LEU A 209 -6.07 -11.25 -8.75
CA LEU A 209 -5.60 -11.28 -10.14
C LEU A 209 -4.72 -10.07 -10.51
N GLY A 210 -4.87 -8.95 -9.80
CA GLY A 210 -3.96 -7.81 -9.92
C GLY A 210 -2.50 -8.16 -9.61
N LEU A 211 -2.24 -9.09 -8.67
CA LEU A 211 -0.90 -9.51 -8.27
C LEU A 211 -0.23 -10.43 -9.31
N THR A 212 -1.00 -10.91 -10.28
CA THR A 212 -0.52 -11.75 -11.37
C THR A 212 -0.54 -11.03 -12.72
N GLY A 213 -1.21 -9.88 -12.81
CA GLY A 213 -1.44 -9.15 -14.07
C GLY A 213 -2.41 -9.86 -15.02
N MET A 214 -3.05 -10.93 -14.56
CA MET A 214 -3.97 -11.75 -15.33
C MET A 214 -5.38 -11.17 -15.29
N GLU A 215 -6.17 -11.52 -16.30
CA GLU A 215 -7.59 -11.17 -16.35
C GLU A 215 -8.45 -12.36 -15.89
N PRO A 216 -9.66 -12.13 -15.37
CA PRO A 216 -10.56 -13.20 -14.97
C PRO A 216 -10.96 -14.07 -16.16
N GLU A 217 -10.85 -15.39 -15.99
CA GLU A 217 -11.27 -16.41 -16.95
C GLU A 217 -12.03 -17.52 -16.20
N PRO A 218 -13.32 -17.77 -16.52
CA PRO A 218 -14.15 -16.99 -17.44
C PRO A 218 -14.36 -15.55 -16.97
N TYR A 219 -14.65 -14.67 -17.92
CA TYR A 219 -14.95 -13.27 -17.59
C TYR A 219 -16.22 -13.20 -16.70
N PRO A 220 -16.27 -12.32 -15.68
CA PRO A 220 -17.36 -12.29 -14.71
C PRO A 220 -18.69 -11.93 -15.35
N SER A 221 -19.77 -12.50 -14.80
CA SER A 221 -21.14 -12.08 -15.15
C SER A 221 -21.39 -10.62 -14.76
N ALA A 222 -22.44 -10.01 -15.31
CA ALA A 222 -22.80 -8.63 -14.97
C ALA A 222 -23.10 -8.44 -13.46
N GLU A 223 -23.66 -9.46 -12.81
CA GLU A 223 -23.90 -9.45 -11.36
C GLU A 223 -22.59 -9.51 -10.57
N GLU A 224 -21.65 -10.36 -10.97
CA GLU A 224 -20.33 -10.43 -10.34
C GLU A 224 -19.50 -9.15 -10.56
N LEU A 225 -19.55 -8.57 -11.75
CA LEU A 225 -18.89 -7.30 -12.06
C LEU A 225 -19.44 -6.16 -11.17
N ALA A 226 -20.77 -6.11 -10.97
CA ALA A 226 -21.39 -5.14 -10.08
C ALA A 226 -20.98 -5.37 -8.62
N ALA A 227 -20.95 -6.63 -8.16
CA ALA A 227 -20.51 -6.97 -6.81
C ALA A 227 -19.03 -6.62 -6.56
N ASP A 228 -18.14 -6.91 -7.52
CA ASP A 228 -16.72 -6.57 -7.45
C ASP A 228 -16.52 -5.04 -7.46
N ARG A 229 -17.35 -4.30 -8.21
CA ARG A 229 -17.36 -2.83 -8.23
C ARG A 229 -17.80 -2.23 -6.89
N ASP A 230 -18.86 -2.76 -6.30
CA ASP A 230 -19.31 -2.36 -4.96
C ASP A 230 -18.28 -2.69 -3.89
N LEU A 231 -17.56 -3.81 -4.03
CA LEU A 231 -16.44 -4.15 -3.16
C LEU A 231 -15.30 -3.12 -3.28
N MET A 232 -14.88 -2.78 -4.50
CA MET A 232 -13.88 -1.72 -4.73
C MET A 232 -14.33 -0.38 -4.12
N HIS A 233 -15.60 -0.01 -4.27
CA HIS A 233 -16.15 1.21 -3.67
C HIS A 233 -16.04 1.21 -2.14
N ARG A 234 -16.33 0.08 -1.47
CA ARG A 234 -16.15 -0.05 -0.01
C ARG A 234 -14.70 0.16 0.41
N GLY A 235 -13.75 -0.33 -0.37
CA GLY A 235 -12.33 -0.05 -0.18
C GLY A 235 -12.01 1.44 -0.27
N LEU A 236 -12.55 2.14 -1.28
CA LEU A 236 -12.39 3.58 -1.43
C LEU A 236 -13.02 4.37 -0.28
N GLU A 237 -14.20 3.96 0.22
CA GLU A 237 -14.84 4.56 1.40
C GLU A 237 -13.97 4.39 2.65
N TRP A 238 -13.35 3.21 2.81
CA TRP A 238 -12.40 2.95 3.88
C TRP A 238 -11.16 3.84 3.77
N CYS A 239 -10.60 4.02 2.57
CA CYS A 239 -9.49 4.94 2.33
C CYS A 239 -9.88 6.40 2.64
N ALA A 240 -11.04 6.86 2.13
CA ALA A 240 -11.53 8.21 2.38
C ALA A 240 -11.75 8.48 3.87
N ARG A 241 -12.21 7.49 4.64
CA ARG A 241 -12.31 7.56 6.11
C ARG A 241 -10.96 7.82 6.80
N HIS A 242 -9.86 7.39 6.20
CA HIS A 242 -8.49 7.62 6.67
C HIS A 242 -7.81 8.83 6.00
N GLY A 243 -8.58 9.73 5.38
CA GLY A 243 -8.05 10.97 4.82
C GLY A 243 -7.37 10.81 3.45
N ILE A 244 -7.46 9.63 2.84
CA ILE A 244 -6.80 9.34 1.57
C ILE A 244 -7.63 9.89 0.42
N THR A 245 -7.01 10.73 -0.41
CA THR A 245 -7.61 11.31 -1.62
C THR A 245 -6.98 10.78 -2.89
N SER A 246 -5.82 10.12 -2.81
CA SER A 246 -5.16 9.51 -3.97
C SER A 246 -4.45 8.21 -3.60
N ILE A 247 -4.47 7.27 -4.54
CA ILE A 247 -4.00 5.91 -4.37
C ILE A 247 -3.11 5.54 -5.56
N GLN A 248 -1.91 5.05 -5.27
CA GLN A 248 -1.08 4.34 -6.24
C GLN A 248 -1.11 2.87 -5.87
N ASN A 249 -1.92 2.13 -6.62
CA ASN A 249 -2.12 0.70 -6.41
C ASN A 249 -0.88 -0.06 -6.88
N MET A 250 -0.46 -1.11 -6.20
CA MET A 250 0.72 -1.91 -6.54
C MET A 250 0.40 -3.35 -6.94
N ASP A 251 -0.88 -3.60 -7.18
CA ASP A 251 -1.38 -4.70 -8.01
C ASP A 251 -2.25 -4.12 -9.13
N GLY A 252 -2.38 -4.80 -10.27
CA GLY A 252 -3.11 -4.19 -11.38
C GLY A 252 -3.23 -5.03 -12.65
N ASN A 253 -4.40 -4.93 -13.25
CA ASN A 253 -4.79 -5.57 -14.51
C ASN A 253 -5.88 -4.72 -15.19
N LEU A 254 -6.33 -5.11 -16.39
CA LEU A 254 -7.41 -4.38 -17.08
C LEU A 254 -8.73 -4.48 -16.32
N TYR A 255 -9.00 -5.63 -15.70
CA TYR A 255 -10.23 -5.82 -14.92
C TYR A 255 -10.42 -4.77 -13.82
N GLN A 256 -9.38 -4.48 -13.03
CA GLN A 256 -9.46 -3.43 -12.00
C GLN A 256 -9.66 -2.03 -12.60
N LEU A 257 -9.03 -1.74 -13.74
CA LEU A 257 -9.27 -0.49 -14.48
C LEU A 257 -10.72 -0.39 -14.99
N GLU A 258 -11.32 -1.49 -15.45
CA GLU A 258 -12.73 -1.55 -15.88
C GLU A 258 -13.69 -1.32 -14.69
N LEU A 259 -13.41 -1.92 -13.53
CA LEU A 259 -14.19 -1.69 -12.30
C LEU A 259 -14.14 -0.22 -11.89
N LEU A 260 -12.93 0.38 -11.83
CA LEU A 260 -12.73 1.77 -11.42
C LEU A 260 -13.27 2.77 -12.43
N ALA A 261 -13.13 2.52 -13.73
CA ALA A 261 -13.73 3.36 -14.77
C ALA A 261 -15.26 3.30 -14.71
N GLY A 262 -15.82 2.15 -14.35
CA GLY A 262 -17.22 2.00 -14.03
C GLY A 262 -17.67 2.87 -12.87
N LEU A 263 -16.92 2.88 -11.77
CA LEU A 263 -17.16 3.78 -10.63
C LEU A 263 -17.02 5.25 -11.02
N GLU A 264 -16.04 5.60 -11.86
CA GLU A 264 -15.85 6.95 -12.37
C GLU A 264 -17.08 7.42 -13.16
N ALA A 265 -17.57 6.59 -14.08
CA ALA A 265 -18.76 6.87 -14.87
C ALA A 265 -20.04 7.00 -14.01
N GLU A 266 -20.11 6.28 -12.89
CA GLU A 266 -21.18 6.38 -11.89
C GLU A 266 -21.04 7.59 -10.96
N GLY A 267 -19.93 8.33 -11.02
CA GLY A 267 -19.61 9.40 -10.07
C GLY A 267 -19.26 8.91 -8.66
N ARG A 268 -18.90 7.62 -8.54
CA ARG A 268 -18.57 6.90 -7.30
C ARG A 268 -17.07 6.67 -7.11
N LEU A 269 -16.22 7.05 -8.05
CA LEU A 269 -14.76 7.05 -7.84
C LEU A 269 -14.39 8.25 -6.95
N ILE A 270 -14.24 7.99 -5.64
CA ILE A 270 -14.07 9.04 -4.61
C ILE A 270 -12.61 9.28 -4.19
N CYS A 271 -11.66 8.47 -4.65
CA CYS A 271 -10.22 8.73 -4.55
C CYS A 271 -9.62 8.66 -5.96
N ARG A 272 -8.63 9.50 -6.26
CA ARG A 272 -7.87 9.35 -7.51
C ARG A 272 -7.05 8.07 -7.44
N THR A 273 -6.98 7.29 -8.52
CA THR A 273 -6.31 6.00 -8.50
C THR A 273 -5.43 5.80 -9.72
N LYS A 274 -4.18 5.38 -9.48
CA LYS A 274 -3.25 4.93 -10.51
C LYS A 274 -3.10 3.41 -10.42
N ILE A 275 -3.37 2.71 -11.52
CA ILE A 275 -3.26 1.24 -11.61
C ILE A 275 -2.09 0.84 -12.52
N PRO A 276 -1.15 0.01 -12.05
CA PRO A 276 -0.04 -0.47 -12.85
C PRO A 276 -0.44 -1.66 -13.73
N PHE A 277 0.35 -1.92 -14.75
CA PHE A 277 0.44 -3.25 -15.35
C PHE A 277 1.40 -4.11 -14.54
N HIS A 278 0.97 -5.27 -14.04
CA HIS A 278 1.86 -6.18 -13.33
C HIS A 278 2.59 -7.11 -14.30
N PHE A 279 3.92 -7.00 -14.37
CA PHE A 279 4.76 -7.83 -15.22
C PHE A 279 5.40 -8.98 -14.41
N LYS A 280 5.27 -10.22 -14.90
CA LYS A 280 5.84 -11.42 -14.24
C LYS A 280 7.00 -12.01 -15.06
N ASN A 281 7.86 -12.76 -14.38
CA ASN A 281 9.06 -13.38 -14.96
C ASN A 281 8.80 -14.38 -16.10
N PHE A 282 7.60 -14.95 -16.19
CA PHE A 282 7.19 -15.82 -17.28
C PHE A 282 6.57 -15.08 -18.48
N MET A 283 6.35 -13.77 -18.37
CA MET A 283 5.77 -12.96 -19.44
C MET A 283 6.85 -12.57 -20.45
N ALA A 284 6.53 -12.65 -21.73
CA ALA A 284 7.39 -12.09 -22.77
C ALA A 284 7.35 -10.55 -22.74
N LEU A 285 8.46 -9.89 -23.11
CA LEU A 285 8.54 -8.43 -23.20
C LEU A 285 7.42 -7.79 -24.04
N ALA A 286 6.92 -8.51 -25.06
CA ALA A 286 5.79 -8.06 -25.88
C ALA A 286 4.52 -7.76 -25.08
N MET A 287 4.36 -8.33 -23.87
CA MET A 287 3.27 -8.02 -22.95
C MET A 287 3.27 -6.56 -22.48
N LEU A 288 4.41 -5.86 -22.54
CA LEU A 288 4.49 -4.43 -22.24
C LEU A 288 3.69 -3.56 -23.23
N GLU A 289 3.29 -4.10 -24.38
CA GLU A 289 2.32 -3.43 -25.27
C GLU A 289 0.96 -3.25 -24.58
N LYS A 290 0.54 -4.21 -23.76
CA LYS A 290 -0.67 -4.09 -22.95
C LYS A 290 -0.54 -2.96 -21.92
N ALA A 291 0.63 -2.81 -21.30
CA ALA A 291 0.92 -1.71 -20.39
C ALA A 291 0.84 -0.34 -21.09
N SER A 292 1.38 -0.23 -22.31
CA SER A 292 1.25 0.97 -23.15
C SER A 292 -0.22 1.25 -23.51
N GLY A 293 -1.00 0.22 -23.84
CA GLY A 293 -2.44 0.34 -24.11
C GLY A 293 -3.25 0.80 -22.90
N MET A 294 -2.96 0.26 -21.70
CA MET A 294 -3.54 0.70 -20.43
C MET A 294 -3.25 2.19 -20.19
N ALA A 295 -1.99 2.61 -20.35
CA ALA A 295 -1.58 4.01 -20.17
C ALA A 295 -2.27 4.97 -21.15
N ALA A 296 -2.44 4.55 -22.41
CA ALA A 296 -3.10 5.37 -23.43
C ALA A 296 -4.62 5.47 -23.22
N THR A 297 -5.24 4.41 -22.71
CA THR A 297 -6.70 4.32 -22.53
C THR A 297 -7.17 4.97 -21.24
N TYR A 298 -6.43 4.76 -20.14
CA TYR A 298 -6.78 5.24 -18.81
C TYR A 298 -5.80 6.35 -18.40
N ASN A 299 -6.21 7.59 -18.64
CA ASN A 299 -5.39 8.79 -18.41
C ASN A 299 -6.22 10.01 -17.95
N SER A 300 -7.34 9.77 -17.26
CA SER A 300 -8.17 10.84 -16.70
C SER A 300 -7.53 11.43 -15.43
N GLU A 301 -8.10 12.53 -14.91
CA GLU A 301 -7.66 13.09 -13.63
C GLU A 301 -7.97 12.15 -12.44
N TRP A 302 -8.97 11.28 -12.56
CA TRP A 302 -9.42 10.39 -11.48
C TRP A 302 -8.87 8.96 -11.60
N LEU A 303 -8.67 8.47 -12.82
CA LEU A 303 -8.18 7.13 -13.09
C LEU A 303 -7.07 7.16 -14.14
N SER A 304 -5.90 6.65 -13.77
CA SER A 304 -4.75 6.59 -14.67
C SER A 304 -4.01 5.25 -14.61
N SER A 305 -3.22 4.97 -15.65
CA SER A 305 -2.20 3.92 -15.66
C SER A 305 -0.83 4.50 -16.05
N GLY A 306 0.04 3.74 -16.71
CA GLY A 306 1.39 4.20 -17.10
C GLY A 306 2.51 3.81 -16.13
N MET A 307 2.27 2.82 -15.28
CA MET A 307 3.26 2.20 -14.41
C MET A 307 3.34 0.70 -14.68
N VAL A 308 4.53 0.12 -14.56
CA VAL A 308 4.76 -1.33 -14.54
C VAL A 308 5.20 -1.73 -13.14
N LYS A 309 4.46 -2.64 -12.51
CA LYS A 309 4.85 -3.27 -11.24
C LYS A 309 5.59 -4.57 -11.53
N VAL A 310 6.70 -4.78 -10.83
CA VAL A 310 7.48 -6.03 -10.87
C VAL A 310 7.79 -6.48 -9.44
N PHE A 311 7.93 -7.79 -9.25
CA PHE A 311 8.49 -8.37 -8.02
C PHE A 311 9.85 -8.98 -8.33
N TYR A 312 10.91 -8.50 -7.67
CA TYR A 312 12.24 -9.05 -7.86
C TYR A 312 12.51 -10.20 -6.87
N ASP A 313 12.08 -10.04 -5.61
CA ASP A 313 12.24 -11.00 -4.53
C ASP A 313 10.96 -11.15 -3.68
N GLY A 314 11.06 -11.92 -2.59
CA GLY A 314 10.02 -12.07 -1.57
C GLY A 314 10.32 -11.24 -0.32
N VAL A 315 10.14 -11.83 0.87
CA VAL A 315 10.27 -11.17 2.19
C VAL A 315 11.40 -11.77 3.02
N LEU A 316 11.92 -10.99 3.98
CA LEU A 316 12.89 -11.48 4.97
C LEU A 316 12.29 -12.62 5.79
N ASP A 317 10.99 -12.55 6.07
CA ASP A 317 10.30 -13.43 7.01
C ASP A 317 10.15 -14.90 6.56
N SER A 318 10.38 -15.18 5.29
CA SER A 318 10.40 -16.54 4.73
C SER A 318 11.74 -16.89 4.09
N TRP A 319 12.78 -16.08 4.30
CA TRP A 319 14.09 -16.15 3.63
C TRP A 319 14.00 -16.07 2.10
N THR A 320 12.97 -15.41 1.56
CA THR A 320 12.75 -15.28 0.10
C THR A 320 13.21 -13.93 -0.46
N ALA A 321 13.50 -12.95 0.39
CA ALA A 321 14.21 -11.74 -0.01
C ALA A 321 15.65 -12.04 -0.46
N VAL A 322 16.12 -11.33 -1.49
CA VAL A 322 17.42 -11.60 -2.13
C VAL A 322 18.50 -10.73 -1.52
N MET A 323 19.48 -11.37 -0.90
CA MET A 323 20.57 -10.73 -0.16
C MET A 323 21.88 -10.75 -0.95
N VAL A 324 22.75 -9.76 -0.74
CA VAL A 324 24.12 -9.75 -1.29
C VAL A 324 24.96 -10.86 -0.67
N ASP A 325 24.88 -10.98 0.66
CA ASP A 325 25.58 -11.94 1.50
C ASP A 325 24.58 -12.88 2.18
N ASP A 326 25.06 -13.97 2.78
CA ASP A 326 24.20 -14.98 3.40
C ASP A 326 23.31 -14.39 4.52
N TYR A 327 22.10 -14.93 4.66
CA TYR A 327 21.24 -14.65 5.82
C TYR A 327 21.99 -14.97 7.12
N ALA A 328 21.86 -14.09 8.12
CA ALA A 328 22.65 -14.20 9.35
C ALA A 328 22.33 -15.48 10.15
N ASP A 329 21.10 -15.96 10.07
CA ASP A 329 20.62 -17.19 10.71
C ASP A 329 20.61 -18.42 9.77
N ARG A 330 20.99 -18.25 8.50
CA ARG A 330 20.98 -19.32 7.49
C ARG A 330 22.19 -19.22 6.53
N PRO A 331 23.39 -19.63 6.98
CA PRO A 331 24.60 -19.64 6.16
C PRO A 331 24.42 -20.46 4.87
N GLY A 332 24.99 -19.96 3.77
CA GLY A 332 24.89 -20.55 2.43
C GLY A 332 23.59 -20.22 1.68
N TRP A 333 22.68 -19.44 2.25
CA TRP A 333 21.42 -19.05 1.62
C TRP A 333 21.31 -17.52 1.49
N ARG A 334 20.90 -17.05 0.31
CA ARG A 334 20.78 -15.62 -0.04
C ARG A 334 19.42 -15.25 -0.63
N GLY A 335 18.43 -16.14 -0.54
CA GLY A 335 17.20 -16.05 -1.31
C GLY A 335 17.40 -16.46 -2.78
N GLU A 336 16.29 -16.54 -3.51
CA GLU A 336 16.26 -16.89 -4.93
C GLU A 336 15.46 -15.80 -5.67
N PRO A 337 16.07 -15.10 -6.66
CA PRO A 337 15.39 -14.02 -7.35
C PRO A 337 14.33 -14.55 -8.32
N LEU A 338 13.24 -13.81 -8.48
CA LEU A 338 12.20 -14.13 -9.46
C LEU A 338 12.65 -13.87 -10.90
N PHE A 339 13.62 -12.98 -11.09
CA PHE A 339 14.22 -12.64 -12.37
C PHE A 339 15.72 -12.89 -12.33
N THR A 340 16.31 -13.35 -13.44
CA THR A 340 17.76 -13.21 -13.59
C THR A 340 18.11 -11.72 -13.77
N PRO A 341 19.31 -11.27 -13.37
CA PRO A 341 19.74 -9.90 -13.60
C PRO A 341 19.61 -9.46 -15.07
N GLU A 342 19.97 -10.32 -16.01
CA GLU A 342 19.90 -10.02 -17.45
C GLU A 342 18.45 -9.82 -17.92
N HIS A 343 17.54 -10.71 -17.50
CA HIS A 343 16.13 -10.59 -17.88
C HIS A 343 15.50 -9.34 -17.26
N PHE A 344 15.82 -9.01 -16.01
CA PHE A 344 15.31 -7.78 -15.41
C PHE A 344 15.85 -6.52 -16.13
N VAL A 345 17.12 -6.49 -16.54
CA VAL A 345 17.68 -5.40 -17.35
C VAL A 345 16.89 -5.24 -18.65
N GLU A 346 16.58 -6.32 -19.35
CA GLU A 346 15.76 -6.27 -20.59
C GLU A 346 14.37 -5.69 -20.33
N VAL A 347 13.70 -6.10 -19.24
CA VAL A 347 12.40 -5.56 -18.83
C VAL A 347 12.50 -4.07 -18.52
N ALA A 348 13.52 -3.65 -17.76
CA ALA A 348 13.70 -2.26 -17.37
C ALA A 348 13.96 -1.35 -18.57
N VAL A 349 14.86 -1.77 -19.47
CA VAL A 349 15.16 -1.03 -20.71
C VAL A 349 13.92 -0.90 -21.58
N GLU A 350 13.14 -1.97 -21.78
CA GLU A 350 11.97 -1.92 -22.65
C GLU A 350 10.80 -1.13 -22.05
N ALA A 351 10.53 -1.26 -20.75
CA ALA A 351 9.48 -0.48 -20.08
C ALA A 351 9.83 1.01 -20.04
N ASP A 352 11.09 1.35 -19.76
CA ASP A 352 11.56 2.73 -19.78
C ASP A 352 11.50 3.36 -21.19
N ARG A 353 11.88 2.61 -22.24
CA ARG A 353 11.81 3.04 -23.64
C ARG A 353 10.38 3.41 -24.06
N ARG A 354 9.38 2.77 -23.45
CA ARG A 354 7.94 3.04 -23.65
C ARG A 354 7.45 4.25 -22.87
N GLY A 355 8.30 4.90 -22.08
CA GLY A 355 7.94 6.03 -21.21
C GLY A 355 7.18 5.61 -19.95
N LEU A 356 7.09 4.31 -19.64
CA LEU A 356 6.39 3.82 -18.46
C LEU A 356 7.25 4.04 -17.20
N GLN A 357 6.61 4.36 -16.08
CA GLN A 357 7.27 4.31 -14.78
C GLN A 357 7.40 2.85 -14.34
N ILE A 358 8.49 2.47 -13.69
CA ILE A 358 8.68 1.11 -13.17
C ILE A 358 8.72 1.20 -11.65
N ALA A 359 7.95 0.35 -10.98
CA ALA A 359 7.96 0.18 -9.53
C ALA A 359 8.28 -1.28 -9.21
N VAL A 360 9.30 -1.55 -8.40
CA VAL A 360 9.77 -2.91 -8.16
C VAL A 360 9.80 -3.22 -6.68
N HIS A 361 9.11 -4.30 -6.29
CA HIS A 361 9.28 -4.90 -4.97
C HIS A 361 10.72 -5.43 -4.83
N SER A 362 11.47 -4.83 -3.91
CA SER A 362 12.84 -5.19 -3.58
C SER A 362 13.08 -5.04 -2.07
N ILE A 363 13.02 -6.14 -1.35
CA ILE A 363 13.21 -6.15 0.11
C ILE A 363 14.68 -6.30 0.49
N GLY A 364 15.35 -7.31 -0.06
CA GLY A 364 16.75 -7.59 0.26
C GLY A 364 17.73 -6.67 -0.47
N ASP A 365 18.91 -6.48 0.10
CA ASP A 365 19.94 -5.59 -0.45
C ASP A 365 20.48 -6.07 -1.83
N GLY A 366 20.40 -7.37 -2.11
CA GLY A 366 20.71 -7.94 -3.42
C GLY A 366 19.66 -7.59 -4.48
N ALA A 367 18.37 -7.61 -4.11
CA ALA A 367 17.29 -7.18 -4.98
C ALA A 367 17.35 -5.67 -5.27
N VAL A 368 17.61 -4.85 -4.25
CA VAL A 368 17.77 -3.39 -4.42
C VAL A 368 18.90 -3.09 -5.40
N ARG A 369 20.05 -3.74 -5.26
CA ARG A 369 21.18 -3.59 -6.19
C ARG A 369 20.81 -3.94 -7.63
N ALA A 370 20.24 -5.14 -7.83
CA ALA A 370 19.90 -5.59 -9.17
C ALA A 370 18.87 -4.69 -9.87
N VAL A 371 17.95 -4.11 -9.10
CA VAL A 371 16.98 -3.15 -9.64
C VAL A 371 17.64 -1.83 -10.03
N LEU A 372 18.53 -1.30 -9.20
CA LEU A 372 19.30 -0.11 -9.54
C LEU A 372 20.20 -0.35 -10.77
N ASP A 373 20.77 -1.54 -10.93
CA ASP A 373 21.52 -1.94 -12.13
C ASP A 373 20.63 -1.91 -13.38
N GLY A 374 19.39 -2.42 -13.29
CA GLY A 374 18.42 -2.35 -14.39
C GLY A 374 18.03 -0.92 -14.76
N TYR A 375 17.83 -0.04 -13.77
CA TYR A 375 17.52 1.38 -14.02
C TYR A 375 18.70 2.16 -14.61
N GLN A 376 19.92 1.84 -14.17
CA GLN A 376 21.12 2.40 -14.77
C GLN A 376 21.24 1.96 -16.24
N ALA A 377 21.06 0.66 -16.53
CA ALA A 377 21.09 0.15 -17.89
C ALA A 377 20.00 0.79 -18.78
N ALA A 378 18.81 1.04 -18.25
CA ALA A 378 17.76 1.77 -18.96
C ALA A 378 18.22 3.19 -19.36
N GLN A 379 18.83 3.95 -18.45
CA GLN A 379 19.37 5.28 -18.76
C GLN A 379 20.52 5.24 -19.76
N GLU A 380 21.38 4.22 -19.69
CA GLU A 380 22.50 4.04 -20.63
C GLU A 380 22.00 3.72 -22.06
N ASN A 381 20.91 2.96 -22.18
CA ASN A 381 20.35 2.55 -23.48
C ASN A 381 19.38 3.58 -24.08
N ASN A 382 18.52 4.19 -23.26
CA ASN A 382 17.44 5.07 -23.73
C ASN A 382 17.73 6.56 -23.50
N GLY A 383 18.74 6.90 -22.71
CA GLY A 383 19.02 8.24 -22.24
C GLY A 383 18.28 8.60 -20.94
N LYS A 384 18.84 9.56 -20.18
CA LYS A 384 18.22 10.04 -18.94
C LYS A 384 16.96 10.85 -19.23
N ARG A 385 15.86 10.51 -18.56
CA ARG A 385 14.60 11.26 -18.55
C ARG A 385 14.08 11.41 -17.12
N ASP A 386 13.04 12.21 -16.93
CA ASP A 386 12.29 12.26 -15.67
C ASP A 386 11.43 10.99 -15.52
N SER A 387 12.08 9.86 -15.23
CA SER A 387 11.44 8.54 -15.21
C SER A 387 10.78 8.20 -13.88
N ARG A 388 11.31 8.81 -12.80
CA ARG A 388 10.86 8.62 -11.41
C ARG A 388 10.62 7.15 -11.07
N HIS A 389 11.47 6.26 -11.58
CA HIS A 389 11.40 4.84 -11.25
C HIS A 389 11.50 4.64 -9.74
N ARG A 390 10.88 3.58 -9.24
CA ARG A 390 10.66 3.38 -7.81
C ARG A 390 11.19 2.02 -7.37
N VAL A 391 11.93 2.02 -6.27
CA VAL A 391 12.19 0.79 -5.51
C VAL A 391 11.26 0.80 -4.32
N GLU A 392 10.51 -0.27 -4.16
CA GLU A 392 9.54 -0.46 -3.09
C GLU A 392 10.16 -1.25 -1.93
N HIS A 393 9.80 -0.88 -0.70
CA HIS A 393 10.22 -1.48 0.58
C HIS A 393 11.62 -1.10 1.02
N ILE A 394 12.67 -1.58 0.35
CA ILE A 394 14.08 -1.27 0.68
C ILE A 394 14.36 -1.57 2.16
N GLU A 395 13.96 -2.76 2.62
CA GLU A 395 14.11 -3.14 4.03
C GLU A 395 15.58 -3.32 4.41
N VAL A 396 16.43 -3.72 3.47
CA VAL A 396 17.88 -3.77 3.64
C VAL A 396 18.57 -3.16 2.43
N ILE A 397 19.58 -2.32 2.64
CA ILE A 397 20.40 -1.72 1.57
C ILE A 397 21.88 -1.72 1.95
N THR A 398 22.77 -1.72 0.96
CA THR A 398 24.22 -1.57 1.20
C THR A 398 24.67 -0.11 1.14
N PRO A 399 25.82 0.23 1.76
CA PRO A 399 26.37 1.59 1.69
C PRO A 399 26.66 2.09 0.28
N THR A 400 27.00 1.17 -0.64
CA THR A 400 27.33 1.51 -2.04
C THR A 400 26.09 1.84 -2.87
N ASP A 401 24.92 1.32 -2.48
CA ASP A 401 23.69 1.48 -3.24
C ASP A 401 22.88 2.72 -2.78
N VAL A 402 23.11 3.23 -1.56
CA VAL A 402 22.49 4.46 -1.03
C VAL A 402 22.60 5.68 -1.97
N PRO A 403 23.80 6.12 -2.42
CA PRO A 403 23.92 7.32 -3.26
C PRO A 403 23.28 7.15 -4.66
N ARG A 404 23.12 5.91 -5.14
CA ARG A 404 22.60 5.61 -6.47
C ARG A 404 21.15 6.07 -6.65
N PHE A 405 20.37 6.12 -5.57
CA PHE A 405 19.00 6.65 -5.62
C PHE A 405 18.96 8.09 -6.14
N ALA A 406 19.82 8.96 -5.61
CA ALA A 406 19.91 10.36 -6.07
C ALA A 406 20.53 10.47 -7.47
N GLU A 407 21.59 9.71 -7.74
CA GLU A 407 22.30 9.74 -9.03
C GLU A 407 21.38 9.35 -10.20
N LEU A 408 20.60 8.28 -10.00
CA LEU A 408 19.66 7.75 -10.99
C LEU A 408 18.29 8.47 -10.97
N GLY A 409 17.99 9.28 -9.95
CA GLY A 409 16.67 9.91 -9.81
C GLY A 409 15.55 8.91 -9.46
N VAL A 410 15.92 7.86 -8.72
CA VAL A 410 15.02 6.81 -8.26
C VAL A 410 14.36 7.24 -6.95
N ILE A 411 13.06 6.98 -6.84
CA ILE A 411 12.28 7.24 -5.63
C ILE A 411 12.38 6.02 -4.71
N ALA A 412 12.67 6.27 -3.43
CA ALA A 412 12.56 5.29 -2.38
C ALA A 412 11.13 5.28 -1.83
N SER A 413 10.36 4.23 -2.13
CA SER A 413 9.01 4.05 -1.61
C SER A 413 9.04 3.08 -0.44
N MET A 414 8.79 3.59 0.76
CA MET A 414 9.05 2.87 2.00
C MET A 414 7.84 2.90 2.93
N GLN A 415 7.68 1.87 3.76
CA GLN A 415 6.52 1.72 4.62
C GLN A 415 6.91 1.91 6.09
N PRO A 416 6.61 3.08 6.70
CA PRO A 416 6.88 3.31 8.11
C PRO A 416 6.30 2.26 9.08
N PRO A 417 5.16 1.59 8.79
CA PRO A 417 4.65 0.50 9.64
C PRO A 417 5.49 -0.79 9.67
N HIS A 418 6.36 -1.02 8.67
CA HIS A 418 7.05 -2.31 8.48
C HIS A 418 8.24 -2.60 9.40
N PRO A 419 9.08 -1.62 9.85
CA PRO A 419 10.25 -1.95 10.66
C PRO A 419 9.86 -2.72 11.93
N PRO A 420 10.53 -3.84 12.24
CA PRO A 420 10.38 -4.55 13.51
C PRO A 420 10.39 -3.62 14.73
N GLY A 421 9.36 -3.74 15.57
CA GLY A 421 9.13 -2.87 16.73
C GLY A 421 8.38 -1.56 16.44
N ALA A 422 8.05 -1.26 15.18
CA ALA A 422 7.09 -0.22 14.83
C ALA A 422 5.66 -0.74 15.06
N LEU A 423 4.78 0.14 15.57
CA LEU A 423 3.42 -0.23 15.95
C LEU A 423 3.39 -1.50 16.83
N ASN A 424 2.72 -2.56 16.38
CA ASN A 424 2.64 -3.86 17.05
C ASN A 424 3.45 -4.95 16.32
N PHE A 425 4.34 -4.58 15.38
CA PHE A 425 5.10 -5.55 14.61
C PHE A 425 6.22 -6.16 15.48
N PRO A 426 6.30 -7.49 15.63
CA PRO A 426 7.28 -8.12 16.51
C PRO A 426 8.71 -7.88 16.03
N LEU A 427 9.68 -7.96 16.95
CA LEU A 427 11.10 -7.85 16.59
C LEU A 427 11.58 -9.06 15.80
N GLU A 428 11.19 -10.24 16.26
CA GLU A 428 11.57 -11.51 15.67
C GLU A 428 10.44 -12.05 14.81
N PRO A 429 10.76 -12.82 13.76
CA PRO A 429 12.09 -13.35 13.40
C PRO A 429 12.98 -12.40 12.55
N THR A 430 12.47 -11.25 12.15
CA THR A 430 13.10 -10.38 11.14
C THR A 430 14.49 -9.86 11.57
N ILE A 431 14.65 -9.34 12.79
CA ILE A 431 15.94 -8.74 13.19
C ILE A 431 17.08 -9.77 13.27
N SER A 432 16.79 -11.02 13.66
CA SER A 432 17.77 -12.09 13.70
C SER A 432 18.21 -12.51 12.30
N ARG A 433 17.27 -12.54 11.34
CA ARG A 433 17.53 -12.86 9.93
C ARG A 433 18.38 -11.82 9.22
N ILE A 434 18.09 -10.54 9.46
CA ILE A 434 18.89 -9.41 8.95
C ILE A 434 20.33 -9.50 9.51
N GLY A 435 20.45 -9.73 10.82
CA GLY A 435 21.72 -9.76 11.53
C GLY A 435 22.26 -8.38 11.88
N ARG A 436 22.94 -8.28 13.04
CA ARG A 436 23.40 -7.02 13.64
C ARG A 436 24.24 -6.14 12.72
N GLU A 437 25.02 -6.72 11.83
CA GLU A 437 25.90 -5.99 10.92
C GLU A 437 25.12 -5.15 9.88
N ARG A 438 23.89 -5.55 9.55
CA ARG A 438 23.04 -4.87 8.54
C ARG A 438 22.01 -3.92 9.15
N TRP A 439 21.78 -3.98 10.47
CA TRP A 439 20.86 -3.09 11.19
C TRP A 439 21.06 -1.58 10.90
N PRO A 440 22.28 -1.03 10.75
CA PRO A 440 22.47 0.40 10.49
C PRO A 440 21.79 0.89 9.20
N LEU A 441 21.66 0.02 8.20
CA LEU A 441 21.06 0.32 6.90
C LEU A 441 19.78 -0.50 6.63
N SER A 442 19.12 -0.95 7.69
CA SER A 442 17.81 -1.58 7.57
C SER A 442 16.70 -0.53 7.67
N TYR A 443 15.75 -0.55 6.73
CA TYR A 443 14.66 0.42 6.60
C TYR A 443 15.16 1.88 6.67
N ALA A 444 16.29 2.19 6.06
CA ALA A 444 17.07 3.40 6.35
C ALA A 444 16.62 4.67 5.59
N TRP A 445 15.35 5.07 5.76
CA TRP A 445 14.77 6.19 5.01
C TRP A 445 15.41 7.56 5.31
N ARG A 446 15.91 7.81 6.53
CA ARG A 446 16.70 9.01 6.84
C ARG A 446 17.99 9.02 6.06
N THR A 447 18.73 7.92 6.07
CA THR A 447 19.98 7.81 5.31
C THR A 447 19.76 8.03 3.81
N LEU A 448 18.70 7.48 3.23
CA LEU A 448 18.35 7.71 1.82
C LEU A 448 18.00 9.18 1.55
N LYS A 449 17.19 9.81 2.41
CA LYS A 449 16.82 11.23 2.30
C LYS A 449 18.06 12.13 2.36
N ASP A 450 18.94 11.90 3.32
CA ASP A 450 20.16 12.69 3.53
C ASP A 450 21.17 12.51 2.37
N ALA A 451 21.13 11.36 1.69
CA ALA A 451 21.88 11.11 0.46
C ALA A 451 21.26 11.78 -0.79
N GLY A 452 20.11 12.46 -0.65
CA GLY A 452 19.44 13.19 -1.73
C GLY A 452 18.33 12.41 -2.44
N ALA A 453 17.97 11.21 -1.97
CA ALA A 453 16.84 10.48 -2.52
C ALA A 453 15.51 11.17 -2.17
N ARG A 454 14.53 11.05 -3.06
CA ARG A 454 13.13 11.34 -2.74
C ARG A 454 12.56 10.12 -2.03
N VAL A 455 11.94 10.33 -0.87
CA VAL A 455 11.35 9.26 -0.05
C VAL A 455 9.85 9.49 0.00
N VAL A 456 9.08 8.51 -0.46
CA VAL A 456 7.61 8.51 -0.38
C VAL A 456 7.17 7.43 0.60
N PHE A 457 6.09 7.70 1.35
CA PHE A 457 5.55 6.77 2.34
C PHE A 457 4.25 6.13 1.90
N ALA A 458 4.03 4.93 2.43
CA ALA A 458 2.83 4.14 2.23
C ALA A 458 2.64 3.15 3.38
N SER A 459 1.47 2.54 3.44
CA SER A 459 1.11 1.48 4.38
C SER A 459 1.35 0.07 3.82
N ASP A 460 1.26 -0.12 2.50
CA ASP A 460 1.14 -1.44 1.88
C ASP A 460 -0.10 -2.21 2.37
N TRP A 461 -1.22 -1.50 2.56
CA TRP A 461 -2.49 -2.10 2.98
C TRP A 461 -2.94 -3.19 1.97
N PRO A 462 -3.31 -4.41 2.41
CA PRO A 462 -3.62 -4.79 3.80
C PRO A 462 -2.53 -5.51 4.61
N VAL A 463 -1.26 -5.43 4.23
CA VAL A 463 -0.13 -5.94 5.05
C VAL A 463 -0.07 -5.19 6.39
N SER A 464 -0.23 -3.87 6.35
CA SER A 464 -0.35 -3.01 7.54
C SER A 464 -1.63 -2.17 7.51
N PRO A 465 -2.07 -1.60 8.65
CA PRO A 465 -3.22 -0.70 8.67
C PRO A 465 -3.05 0.46 7.68
N VAL A 466 -4.12 0.80 6.96
CA VAL A 466 -4.13 1.85 5.92
C VAL A 466 -3.93 3.27 6.47
N ASP A 467 -4.02 3.46 7.79
CA ASP A 467 -4.08 4.76 8.44
C ASP A 467 -2.76 5.55 8.31
N PRO A 468 -2.71 6.66 7.55
CA PRO A 468 -1.51 7.47 7.41
C PRO A 468 -1.05 8.09 8.72
N ILE A 469 -1.94 8.34 9.70
CA ILE A 469 -1.57 8.89 11.01
C ILE A 469 -0.75 7.87 11.80
N LEU A 470 -1.08 6.57 11.72
CA LEU A 470 -0.27 5.50 12.31
C LEU A 470 1.09 5.39 11.61
N GLY A 471 1.12 5.52 10.27
CA GLY A 471 2.36 5.56 9.50
C GLY A 471 3.25 6.76 9.88
N ILE A 472 2.67 7.95 10.03
CA ILE A 472 3.36 9.16 10.49
C ILE A 472 3.91 8.95 11.91
N GLN A 473 3.10 8.41 12.82
CA GLN A 473 3.56 8.09 14.16
C GLN A 473 4.74 7.12 14.13
N ALA A 474 4.67 6.04 13.34
CA ALA A 474 5.75 5.07 13.20
C ALA A 474 7.04 5.70 12.66
N ALA A 475 6.93 6.61 11.69
CA ALA A 475 8.08 7.33 11.13
C ALA A 475 8.75 8.27 12.16
N VAL A 476 7.94 8.97 12.96
CA VAL A 476 8.41 9.93 13.97
C VAL A 476 8.95 9.23 15.21
N MET A 477 8.30 8.15 15.63
CA MET A 477 8.63 7.41 16.86
C MET A 477 9.69 6.33 16.66
N ARG A 478 10.23 6.19 15.45
CA ARG A 478 11.22 5.17 15.14
C ARG A 478 12.43 5.30 16.06
N LYS A 479 12.82 4.19 16.68
CA LYS A 479 14.01 4.08 17.52
C LYS A 479 15.03 3.15 16.88
N PRO A 480 16.33 3.38 17.08
CA PRO A 480 17.34 2.41 16.70
C PRO A 480 17.18 1.11 17.49
N TRP A 481 17.39 -0.04 16.84
CA TRP A 481 17.27 -1.36 17.49
C TRP A 481 18.36 -1.63 18.55
N ALA A 482 19.45 -0.88 18.53
CA ALA A 482 20.52 -0.94 19.52
C ALA A 482 21.15 0.43 19.75
N GLU A 483 21.74 0.61 20.93
CA GLU A 483 22.51 1.80 21.27
C GLU A 483 23.68 2.00 20.30
N GLY A 484 23.91 3.25 19.87
CA GLY A 484 24.98 3.62 18.94
C GLY A 484 24.64 3.49 17.45
N LEU A 485 23.47 2.95 17.10
CA LEU A 485 22.98 2.96 15.71
C LEU A 485 22.42 4.33 15.33
N ALA A 486 22.49 4.65 14.04
CA ALA A 486 21.96 5.90 13.48
C ALA A 486 20.45 6.03 13.72
N ASP A 487 19.99 7.24 14.02
CA ASP A 487 18.57 7.55 14.11
C ASP A 487 17.99 7.65 12.69
N GLN A 488 17.01 6.79 12.42
CA GLN A 488 16.31 6.76 11.14
C GLN A 488 14.98 7.51 11.21
N SER A 489 14.64 8.21 12.29
CA SER A 489 13.35 8.91 12.41
C SER A 489 13.19 10.10 11.45
N PHE A 490 11.94 10.38 11.10
CA PHE A 490 11.54 11.62 10.41
C PHE A 490 10.94 12.62 11.41
N SER A 491 11.12 13.91 11.13
CA SER A 491 10.28 14.92 11.79
C SER A 491 8.82 14.78 11.33
N LEU A 492 7.88 15.35 12.10
CA LEU A 492 6.46 15.35 11.74
C LEU A 492 6.21 15.91 10.33
N HIS A 493 6.86 17.03 9.98
CA HIS A 493 6.70 17.68 8.67
C HIS A 493 7.28 16.85 7.52
N GLU A 494 8.39 16.14 7.74
CA GLU A 494 8.92 15.20 6.75
C GLU A 494 8.02 13.98 6.57
N ALA A 495 7.44 13.46 7.65
CA ALA A 495 6.48 12.37 7.59
C ALA A 495 5.18 12.78 6.87
N LEU A 496 4.66 13.98 7.16
CA LEU A 496 3.52 14.55 6.43
C LEU A 496 3.84 14.72 4.93
N ALA A 497 5.03 15.22 4.60
CA ALA A 497 5.46 15.35 3.21
C ALA A 497 5.55 14.00 2.49
N GLY A 498 5.99 12.95 3.21
CA GLY A 498 6.03 11.57 2.71
C GLY A 498 4.68 11.04 2.24
N TYR A 499 3.59 11.45 2.90
CA TYR A 499 2.20 11.10 2.55
C TYR A 499 1.46 12.19 1.75
N THR A 500 2.12 13.28 1.34
CA THR A 500 1.48 14.38 0.59
C THR A 500 2.35 14.81 -0.59
N VAL A 501 3.33 15.68 -0.35
CA VAL A 501 4.23 16.26 -1.36
C VAL A 501 4.95 15.18 -2.18
N GLU A 502 5.52 14.19 -1.50
CA GLU A 502 6.30 13.12 -2.12
C GLU A 502 5.40 12.13 -2.87
N GLY A 503 4.18 11.90 -2.35
CA GLY A 503 3.14 11.15 -3.03
C GLY A 503 2.75 11.78 -4.36
N ALA A 504 2.46 13.09 -4.38
CA ALA A 504 2.11 13.81 -5.60
C ALA A 504 3.27 13.84 -6.62
N TYR A 505 4.50 14.02 -6.15
CA TYR A 505 5.70 13.94 -6.99
C TYR A 505 5.86 12.55 -7.61
N SER A 506 5.65 11.48 -6.85
CA SER A 506 5.86 10.11 -7.35
C SER A 506 4.92 9.71 -8.49
N GLU A 507 3.78 10.38 -8.63
CA GLU A 507 2.82 10.15 -9.73
C GLU A 507 2.73 11.31 -10.74
N PHE A 508 3.71 12.24 -10.74
CA PHE A 508 3.79 13.38 -11.67
C PHE A 508 2.69 14.44 -11.51
N MET A 509 2.11 14.56 -10.30
CA MET A 509 0.98 15.44 -9.97
C MET A 509 1.35 16.59 -9.02
N GLU A 510 2.64 16.82 -8.75
CA GLU A 510 3.12 17.87 -7.84
C GLU A 510 2.73 19.29 -8.28
N HIS A 511 2.38 19.48 -9.55
CA HIS A 511 1.93 20.75 -10.11
C HIS A 511 0.42 20.98 -9.97
N ARG A 512 -0.32 20.02 -9.40
CA ARG A 512 -1.78 20.06 -9.24
C ARG A 512 -2.25 19.74 -7.83
N LYS A 513 -1.49 18.96 -7.03
CA LYS A 513 -1.85 18.54 -5.67
C LYS A 513 -0.62 18.21 -4.82
N GLY A 514 -0.84 17.77 -3.59
CA GLY A 514 0.21 17.44 -2.60
C GLY A 514 0.58 18.61 -1.68
N VAL A 515 0.15 19.83 -2.03
CA VAL A 515 0.18 21.03 -1.20
C VAL A 515 -1.16 21.75 -1.31
N LEU A 516 -1.51 22.57 -0.32
CA LEU A 516 -2.65 23.48 -0.38
C LEU A 516 -2.17 24.80 -0.97
N LYS A 517 -2.58 25.09 -2.21
CA LYS A 517 -2.19 26.30 -2.93
C LYS A 517 -3.32 26.76 -3.86
N PRO A 518 -3.60 28.07 -4.01
CA PRO A 518 -4.59 28.53 -4.98
C PRO A 518 -4.29 28.00 -6.40
N GLY A 519 -5.33 27.52 -7.09
CA GLY A 519 -5.26 26.86 -8.40
C GLY A 519 -5.00 25.34 -8.33
N TYR A 520 -4.65 24.79 -7.17
CA TYR A 520 -4.47 23.35 -6.98
C TYR A 520 -5.81 22.66 -6.73
N LEU A 521 -5.84 21.35 -6.95
CA LEU A 521 -6.98 20.50 -6.65
C LEU A 521 -7.32 20.58 -5.16
N ALA A 522 -8.62 20.67 -4.85
CA ALA A 522 -9.13 20.71 -3.50
C ALA A 522 -9.17 19.31 -2.87
N ASP A 523 -7.97 18.77 -2.65
CA ASP A 523 -7.71 17.55 -1.91
C ASP A 523 -7.21 17.93 -0.52
N LEU A 524 -8.05 17.80 0.49
CA LEU A 524 -7.72 18.22 1.86
C LEU A 524 -8.40 17.35 2.92
N VAL A 525 -7.72 17.24 4.07
CA VAL A 525 -8.21 16.52 5.25
C VAL A 525 -8.33 17.50 6.41
N VAL A 526 -9.44 17.43 7.12
CA VAL A 526 -9.62 18.05 8.43
C VAL A 526 -9.40 16.98 9.49
N LEU A 527 -8.46 17.21 10.39
CA LEU A 527 -8.12 16.31 11.49
C LEU A 527 -8.87 16.70 12.78
N SER A 528 -9.11 15.73 13.66
CA SER A 528 -9.80 15.92 14.94
C SER A 528 -9.04 16.78 15.96
N ALA A 529 -7.78 17.10 15.70
CA ALA A 529 -6.92 17.88 16.58
C ALA A 529 -5.81 18.59 15.77
N ASP A 530 -5.16 19.56 16.41
CA ASP A 530 -3.92 20.15 15.89
C ASP A 530 -2.77 19.13 16.01
N ILE A 531 -2.32 18.62 14.87
CA ILE A 531 -1.29 17.58 14.81
C ILE A 531 0.08 18.09 15.28
N GLU A 532 0.40 19.38 15.11
CA GLU A 532 1.68 19.94 15.58
C GLU A 532 1.72 20.06 17.12
N ARG A 533 0.54 20.14 17.75
CA ARG A 533 0.41 20.25 19.21
C ARG A 533 0.17 18.91 19.90
N THR A 534 0.00 17.84 19.12
CA THR A 534 -0.16 16.49 19.63
C THR A 534 1.20 15.87 19.89
N ALA A 535 1.42 15.33 21.08
CA ALA A 535 2.67 14.62 21.38
C ALA A 535 2.83 13.40 20.46
N PRO A 536 4.05 13.08 19.99
CA PRO A 536 4.30 11.95 19.09
C PRO A 536 3.68 10.61 19.56
N GLU A 537 3.70 10.32 20.86
CA GLU A 537 3.10 9.12 21.46
C GLU A 537 1.57 9.08 21.36
N ALA A 538 0.93 10.24 21.23
CA ALA A 538 -0.53 10.40 21.19
C ALA A 538 -1.06 10.60 19.77
N LEU A 539 -0.21 10.60 18.74
CA LEU A 539 -0.63 10.83 17.34
C LEU A 539 -1.72 9.87 16.89
N HIS A 540 -1.68 8.60 17.30
CA HIS A 540 -2.71 7.57 17.03
C HIS A 540 -4.13 7.93 17.49
N THR A 541 -4.29 8.97 18.32
CA THR A 541 -5.62 9.47 18.73
C THR A 541 -6.20 10.51 17.76
N VAL A 542 -5.36 11.11 16.93
CA VAL A 542 -5.75 12.04 15.88
C VAL A 542 -6.35 11.24 14.73
N ARG A 543 -7.51 11.67 14.23
CA ARG A 543 -8.19 11.02 13.11
C ARG A 543 -8.72 12.05 12.12
N PRO A 544 -8.80 11.72 10.83
CA PRO A 544 -9.63 12.46 9.89
C PRO A 544 -11.07 12.55 10.38
N VAL A 545 -11.63 13.77 10.40
CA VAL A 545 -13.05 14.03 10.68
C VAL A 545 -13.79 14.48 9.43
N THR A 546 -13.08 14.98 8.43
CA THR A 546 -13.62 15.25 7.09
C THR A 546 -12.52 15.06 6.06
N THR A 547 -12.86 14.36 4.98
CA THR A 547 -11.98 14.17 3.82
C THR A 547 -12.65 14.76 2.59
N ILE A 548 -11.91 15.55 1.84
CA ILE A 548 -12.38 16.20 0.62
C ILE A 548 -11.44 15.83 -0.51
N CYS A 549 -11.99 15.31 -1.61
CA CYS A 549 -11.24 14.97 -2.82
C CYS A 549 -11.88 15.68 -4.00
N GLY A 550 -11.11 16.48 -4.75
CA GLY A 550 -11.61 17.29 -5.85
C GLY A 550 -12.77 18.21 -5.45
N GLY A 551 -12.72 18.77 -4.24
CA GLY A 551 -13.75 19.67 -3.69
C GLY A 551 -15.04 18.98 -3.23
N LYS A 552 -15.14 17.65 -3.32
CA LYS A 552 -16.28 16.88 -2.82
C LYS A 552 -15.95 16.26 -1.47
N ILE A 553 -16.86 16.36 -0.51
CA ILE A 553 -16.74 15.65 0.77
C ILE A 553 -16.94 14.16 0.49
N THR A 554 -15.89 13.37 0.69
CA THR A 554 -15.87 11.91 0.48
C THR A 554 -16.01 11.13 1.78
N TYR A 555 -15.75 11.80 2.92
CA TYR A 555 -16.00 11.27 4.25
C TYR A 555 -16.27 12.41 5.24
N GLN A 556 -17.18 12.17 6.19
CA GLN A 556 -17.45 13.03 7.34
C GLN A 556 -17.90 12.15 8.53
N ALA A 557 -17.27 12.34 9.70
CA ALA A 557 -17.40 11.47 10.88
C ALA A 557 -18.71 11.61 11.68
#